data_AF-A0A969TIP1-F1
#
_entry.id   AF-A0A969TIP1-F1
#
_cell.length_a   1.000
_cell.length_b   1.000
_cell.length_c   1.000
_cell.angle_alpha   90.00
_cell.angle_beta   90.00
_cell.angle_gamma   90.00
#
_symmetry.space_group_name_H-M   'P 1'
#
loop_
_entity.id
_entity.type
_entity.pdbx_description
1 polymer ?
#
loop_
_entity_poly.entity_id
_entity_poly.type
_entity_poly.pdbx_seq_one_letter_code
_entity_poly.pdbx_strand_id
1 'polypeptide(L)'
;MARYALIIGIAEYAGSFRSLETPVQNANAIANLLDRHGHFDQVKRLPFRREAGQKDLGQVIRKPLTCLELTSEIQQFLHDADQSDVLIYYSGHGFTLTNPLSANVMAFWLPQTAR
;
A
#
# COMPACT_ATOMS: atom_id res chain seq x y z
N MET A 1 12.48 -19.43 -5.41
CA MET A 1 12.32 -18.04 -5.85
C MET A 1 12.02 -17.20 -4.64
N ALA A 2 12.57 -15.99 -4.57
CA ALA A 2 12.27 -15.08 -3.46
C ALA A 2 10.81 -14.62 -3.55
N ARG A 3 10.23 -14.20 -2.43
CA ARG A 3 8.83 -13.75 -2.32
C ARG A 3 8.80 -12.42 -1.60
N TYR A 4 8.23 -11.42 -2.26
CA TYR A 4 8.18 -10.05 -1.76
C TYR A 4 6.72 -9.61 -1.56
N ALA A 5 6.46 -8.89 -0.47
CA ALA A 5 5.15 -8.32 -0.22
C ALA A 5 5.24 -6.80 -0.02
N LEU A 6 4.31 -6.07 -0.62
CA LEU A 6 4.09 -4.64 -0.41
C LEU A 6 2.68 -4.44 0.16
N ILE A 7 2.61 -3.95 1.40
CA ILE A 7 1.37 -3.81 2.16
C ILE A 7 1.06 -2.33 2.37
N ILE A 8 -0.03 -1.86 1.76
CA ILE A 8 -0.41 -0.45 1.70
C ILE A 8 -1.73 -0.24 2.43
N GLY A 9 -1.74 0.65 3.43
CA GLY A 9 -2.95 1.06 4.15
C GLY A 9 -3.07 2.58 4.22
N ILE A 10 -3.98 3.16 3.44
CA ILE A 10 -4.22 4.61 3.40
C ILE A 10 -5.55 4.92 4.08
N ALA A 11 -5.48 5.59 5.24
CA ALA A 11 -6.64 5.96 6.03
C ALA A 11 -6.94 7.47 6.02
N GLU A 12 -5.96 8.29 5.62
CA GLU A 12 -6.05 9.75 5.65
C GLU A 12 -5.87 10.32 4.26
N TYR A 13 -6.69 11.33 3.96
CA TYR A 13 -6.81 11.94 2.64
C TYR A 13 -6.92 13.45 2.82
N ALA A 14 -6.27 14.20 1.92
CA ALA A 14 -6.50 15.62 1.80
C ALA A 14 -7.67 15.89 0.85
N GLY A 15 -8.46 16.92 1.12
CA GLY A 15 -9.58 17.31 0.25
C GLY A 15 -10.91 16.67 0.63
N SER A 16 -11.70 16.28 -0.38
CA SER A 16 -13.11 15.89 -0.22
C SER A 16 -13.33 14.43 0.21
N PHE A 17 -12.28 13.61 0.25
CA PHE A 17 -12.39 12.21 0.63
C PHE A 17 -12.39 12.08 2.15
N ARG A 18 -13.41 11.40 2.69
CA ARG A 18 -13.51 11.11 4.12
C ARG A 18 -12.36 10.19 4.56
N SER A 19 -11.78 10.44 5.73
CA SER A 19 -10.87 9.50 6.37
C SER A 19 -11.54 8.16 6.66
N LEU A 20 -10.78 7.08 6.49
CA LEU A 20 -11.21 5.71 6.76
C LEU A 20 -10.66 5.25 8.10
N GLU A 21 -11.40 4.39 8.81
CA GLU A 21 -11.02 3.95 10.16
C GLU A 21 -10.14 2.70 10.15
N THR A 22 -10.40 1.77 9.22
CA THR A 22 -9.86 0.42 9.23
C THR A 22 -8.63 0.14 8.35
N PRO A 23 -8.28 0.92 7.30
CA PRO A 23 -7.20 0.53 6.38
C PRO A 23 -5.84 0.26 7.02
N VAL A 24 -5.44 1.09 7.99
CA VAL A 24 -4.17 0.93 8.71
C VAL A 24 -4.18 -0.35 9.57
N GLN A 25 -5.29 -0.62 10.25
CA GLN A 25 -5.43 -1.84 11.06
C GLN A 25 -5.40 -3.09 10.18
N ASN A 26 -6.13 -3.08 9.05
CA ASN A 26 -6.16 -4.19 8.11
C ASN A 26 -4.77 -4.45 7.51
N ALA A 27 -4.09 -3.39 7.06
CA ALA A 27 -2.76 -3.50 6.50
C ALA A 27 -1.74 -4.06 7.51
N ASN A 28 -1.76 -3.61 8.77
CA ASN A 28 -0.91 -4.18 9.82
C ASN A 28 -1.26 -5.64 10.12
N ALA A 29 -2.54 -6.01 10.16
CA ALA A 29 -2.95 -7.39 10.39
C ALA A 29 -2.45 -8.33 9.28
N ILE A 30 -2.57 -7.93 8.02
CA ILE A 30 -2.03 -8.67 6.88
C ILE A 30 -0.51 -8.73 6.94
N ALA A 31 0.19 -7.62 7.17
CA ALA A 31 1.64 -7.62 7.26
C ALA A 31 2.14 -8.56 8.36
N ASN A 32 1.53 -8.54 9.54
CA ASN A 32 1.87 -9.42 10.65
C ASN A 32 1.52 -10.90 10.38
N LEU A 33 0.52 -11.16 9.54
CA LEU A 33 0.22 -12.52 9.08
C LEU A 33 1.30 -13.02 8.13
N LEU A 34 1.72 -12.18 7.17
CA LEU A 34 2.72 -12.54 6.16
C LEU A 34 4.12 -12.71 6.77
N ASP A 35 4.51 -11.86 7.73
CA ASP A 35 5.76 -12.03 8.48
C ASP A 35 5.81 -13.37 9.22
N ARG A 36 4.69 -13.78 9.84
CA ARG A 36 4.66 -14.99 10.68
C ARG A 36 4.48 -16.28 9.90
N HIS A 37 3.74 -16.24 8.78
CA HIS A 37 3.27 -17.45 8.11
C HIS A 37 3.39 -17.41 6.59
N GLY A 38 3.72 -16.26 6.00
CA GLY A 38 3.65 -16.07 4.57
C GLY A 38 4.87 -16.61 3.81
N HIS A 39 5.98 -16.92 4.48
CA HIS A 39 7.27 -17.27 3.86
C HIS A 39 7.70 -16.23 2.82
N PHE A 40 7.63 -14.95 3.20
CA PHE A 40 8.14 -13.83 2.40
C PHE A 40 9.54 -13.46 2.89
N ASP A 41 10.45 -13.23 1.96
CA ASP A 41 11.80 -12.74 2.26
C ASP A 41 11.78 -11.28 2.71
N GLN A 42 10.80 -10.51 2.23
CA GLN A 42 10.61 -9.13 2.62
C GLN A 42 9.13 -8.72 2.59
N VAL A 43 8.68 -8.09 3.69
CA VAL A 43 7.35 -7.46 3.79
C VAL A 43 7.51 -5.97 3.99
N LYS A 44 7.45 -5.23 2.88
CA LYS A 44 7.44 -3.76 2.85
C LYS A 44 6.06 -3.24 3.21
N ARG A 45 6.00 -2.17 4.00
CA ARG A 45 4.76 -1.58 4.53
C ARG A 45 4.69 -0.11 4.14
N LEU A 46 3.51 0.43 3.86
CA LEU A 46 3.30 1.84 3.52
C LEU A 46 1.95 2.36 4.04
N PRO A 47 1.89 3.62 4.54
CA PRO A 47 3.02 4.45 4.94
C PRO A 47 3.72 3.85 6.17
N PHE A 48 5.04 3.94 6.22
CA PHE A 48 5.85 3.24 7.21
C PHE A 48 6.36 4.15 8.33
N ARG A 49 6.42 3.63 9.55
CA ARG A 49 7.25 4.16 10.65
C ARG A 49 8.03 3.04 11.28
N ARG A 50 9.34 3.25 11.47
CA ARG A 50 10.17 2.40 12.34
C ARG A 50 9.80 2.65 13.79
N GLU A 51 9.62 1.60 14.56
CA GLU A 51 9.52 1.74 16.01
C GLU A 51 10.91 1.99 16.61
N ALA A 52 11.00 2.91 17.56
CA ALA A 52 12.25 3.22 18.22
C ALA A 52 12.75 2.00 19.00
N GLY A 53 13.98 1.56 18.75
CA GLY A 53 14.62 0.46 19.47
C GLY A 53 14.45 -0.93 18.85
N GLN A 54 13.74 -1.09 17.73
CA GLN A 54 13.66 -2.36 17.00
C GLN A 54 14.13 -2.17 15.56
N LYS A 55 15.16 -2.93 15.16
CA LYS A 55 15.81 -2.77 13.85
C LYS A 55 14.92 -3.18 12.67
N ASP A 56 13.98 -4.10 12.89
CA ASP A 56 13.29 -4.82 11.80
C ASP A 56 11.75 -4.83 11.90
N LEU A 57 11.17 -4.17 12.91
CA LEU A 57 9.72 -4.12 13.12
C LEU A 57 9.24 -2.67 12.99
N GLY A 58 8.62 -2.38 11.86
CA GLY A 58 7.87 -1.14 11.70
C GLY A 58 6.46 -1.42 11.20
N GLN A 59 5.59 -0.45 11.37
CA GLN A 59 4.15 -0.60 11.16
C GLN A 59 3.64 0.35 10.10
N VAL A 60 2.52 -0.01 9.49
CA VAL A 60 1.70 0.91 8.72
C VAL A 60 1.14 1.95 9.67
N ILE A 61 1.28 3.24 9.33
CA ILE A 61 0.80 4.35 10.16
C ILE A 61 -0.34 5.11 9.48
N ARG A 62 -1.12 5.85 10.27
CA ARG A 62 -2.01 6.90 9.76
C ARG A 62 -1.18 8.09 9.29
N LYS A 63 -0.82 8.08 8.02
CA LYS A 63 -0.22 9.19 7.29
C LYS A 63 -0.77 9.14 5.86
N PRO A 64 -1.06 10.28 5.22
CA PRO A 64 -1.42 10.27 3.82
C PRO A 64 -0.17 10.01 2.94
N LEU A 65 -0.37 9.45 1.75
CA LEU A 65 0.67 9.20 0.74
C LEU A 65 0.29 9.89 -0.55
N THR A 66 1.16 10.73 -1.11
CA THR A 66 0.92 11.35 -2.41
C THR A 66 0.98 10.33 -3.55
N CYS A 67 0.39 10.67 -4.71
CA CYS A 67 0.53 9.86 -5.93
C CYS A 67 1.99 9.59 -6.28
N LEU A 68 2.85 10.61 -6.16
CA LEU A 68 4.26 10.51 -6.50
C LEU A 68 4.99 9.55 -5.55
N GLU A 69 4.80 9.69 -4.24
CA GLU A 69 5.39 8.77 -3.25
C GLU A 69 4.93 7.33 -3.51
N LEU A 70 3.62 7.09 -3.66
CA LEU A 70 3.11 5.74 -3.89
C LEU A 70 3.66 5.13 -5.18
N THR A 71 3.71 5.91 -6.27
CA THR A 71 4.21 5.43 -7.57
C THR A 71 5.69 5.06 -7.48
N SER A 72 6.52 5.94 -6.91
CA SER A 72 7.95 5.68 -6.74
C SER A 72 8.20 4.46 -5.86
N GLU A 73 7.43 4.29 -4.79
CA GLU A 73 7.57 3.14 -3.89
C GLU A 73 7.18 1.82 -4.54
N ILE A 74 6.13 1.80 -5.37
CA ILE A 74 5.72 0.63 -6.15
C ILE A 74 6.77 0.31 -7.23
N GLN A 75 7.24 1.33 -7.96
CA GLN A 75 8.27 1.14 -8.99
C GLN A 75 9.56 0.57 -8.41
N GLN A 76 10.03 1.14 -7.29
CA GLN A 76 11.21 0.63 -6.59
C GLN A 76 10.98 -0.79 -6.08
N PHE A 77 9.82 -1.08 -5.47
CA PHE A 77 9.48 -2.43 -5.01
C PHE A 77 9.50 -3.47 -6.13
N LEU A 78 8.91 -3.15 -7.28
CA LEU A 78 8.87 -4.05 -8.44
C LEU A 78 10.27 -4.23 -9.07
N HIS A 79 11.10 -3.19 -9.04
CA HIS A 79 12.50 -3.28 -9.47
C HIS A 79 13.31 -4.19 -8.54
N ASP A 80 13.20 -3.99 -7.23
CA ASP A 80 13.93 -4.78 -6.22
C ASP A 80 13.52 -6.25 -6.22
N ALA A 81 12.26 -6.54 -6.55
CA ALA A 81 11.75 -7.90 -6.60
C ALA A 81 12.20 -8.67 -7.86
N ASP A 82 12.85 -8.06 -8.85
CA ASP A 82 13.37 -8.65 -10.10
C ASP A 82 12.97 -10.11 -10.40
N GLN A 83 11.89 -10.29 -11.18
CA GLN A 83 11.36 -11.61 -11.60
C GLN A 83 10.94 -12.57 -10.46
N SER A 84 10.80 -12.09 -9.22
CA SER A 84 10.33 -12.86 -8.08
C SER A 84 8.80 -12.82 -7.94
N ASP A 85 8.26 -13.69 -7.09
CA ASP A 85 6.83 -13.67 -6.77
C ASP A 85 6.52 -12.46 -5.89
N VAL A 86 5.56 -11.65 -6.33
CA VAL A 86 5.16 -10.42 -5.64
C VAL A 86 3.71 -10.46 -5.18
N LEU A 87 3.46 -9.97 -3.97
CA LEU A 87 2.13 -9.66 -3.44
C LEU A 87 2.03 -8.17 -3.18
N ILE A 88 1.02 -7.50 -3.75
CA ILE A 88 0.66 -6.13 -3.38
C ILE A 88 -0.72 -6.16 -2.73
N TYR A 89 -0.79 -5.79 -1.45
CA TYR A 89 -2.05 -5.60 -0.73
C TYR A 89 -2.33 -4.10 -0.60
N TYR A 90 -3.54 -3.68 -0.98
CA TYR A 90 -4.00 -2.31 -0.84
C TYR A 90 -5.30 -2.26 -0.04
N SER A 91 -5.33 -1.38 0.96
CA SER A 91 -6.55 -0.99 1.67
C SER A 91 -6.65 0.54 1.70
N GLY A 92 -7.76 1.07 1.21
CA GLY A 92 -8.01 2.50 1.09
C GLY A 92 -9.16 2.78 0.12
N HIS A 93 -9.36 4.05 -0.22
CA HIS A 93 -10.30 4.47 -1.26
C HIS A 93 -9.86 4.01 -2.66
N GLY A 94 -10.85 3.71 -3.50
CA GLY A 94 -10.66 3.56 -4.93
C GLY A 94 -11.69 4.39 -5.66
N PHE A 95 -11.42 4.68 -6.92
CA PHE A 95 -12.42 5.30 -7.80
C PHE A 95 -12.40 4.62 -9.16
N THR A 96 -13.51 4.75 -9.87
CA THR A 96 -13.66 4.21 -11.22
C THR A 96 -13.86 5.35 -12.22
N LEU A 97 -13.14 5.31 -13.34
CA LEU A 97 -13.45 6.11 -14.51
C LEU A 97 -14.12 5.22 -15.54
N THR A 98 -15.30 5.62 -15.98
CA THR A 98 -16.01 4.94 -17.07
C THR A 98 -15.78 5.75 -18.33
N ASN A 99 -15.24 5.12 -19.37
CA ASN A 99 -15.21 5.71 -20.70
C ASN A 99 -16.63 5.61 -21.30
N PRO A 100 -17.35 6.72 -21.51
CA PRO A 100 -18.73 6.69 -21.96
C PRO A 100 -18.88 6.18 -23.40
N LEU A 101 -17.82 6.22 -24.21
CA LEU A 101 -17.87 5.78 -25.61
C LEU A 101 -17.53 4.29 -25.78
N SER A 102 -16.66 3.74 -24.93
CA SER A 102 -16.25 2.34 -25.01
C SER A 102 -16.88 1.44 -23.95
N ALA A 103 -17.63 2.01 -22.99
CA ALA A 103 -18.13 1.34 -21.79
C ALA A 103 -17.05 0.65 -20.94
N ASN A 104 -15.77 0.97 -21.17
CA ASN A 104 -14.67 0.43 -20.37
C ASN A 104 -14.64 1.12 -19.01
N VAL A 105 -14.57 0.32 -17.96
CA VAL A 105 -14.40 0.80 -16.58
C VAL A 105 -12.95 0.56 -16.16
N MET A 106 -12.25 1.63 -15.83
CA MET A 106 -10.91 1.57 -15.22
C MET A 106 -11.04 1.87 -13.74
N ALA A 107 -10.51 0.99 -12.89
CA ALA A 107 -10.45 1.19 -11.44
C ALA A 107 -9.05 1.65 -11.04
N PHE A 108 -8.99 2.64 -10.16
CA PHE A 108 -7.76 3.25 -9.68
C PHE A 108 -7.74 3.21 -8.15
N TRP A 109 -6.57 2.90 -7.59
CA TRP A 109 -6.31 3.17 -6.19
C TRP A 109 -6.20 4.69 -5.99
N LEU A 110 -6.77 5.17 -4.90
CA LEU A 110 -6.70 6.58 -4.55
C LEU A 110 -5.62 6.78 -3.48
N PRO A 111 -4.44 7.30 -3.83
CA PRO A 111 -3.55 7.95 -2.88
C PRO A 111 -4.06 9.37 -2.54
N GLN A 112 -3.38 10.07 -1.64
CA GLN A 112 -3.62 11.49 -1.38
C GLN A 112 -3.49 12.29 -2.69
N THR A 113 -4.55 13.01 -3.02
CA THR A 113 -4.52 14.03 -4.06
C THR A 113 -3.74 15.25 -3.56
N ALA A 114 -2.69 15.66 -4.29
CA ALA A 114 -2.08 16.96 -4.07
C ALA A 114 -3.15 18.05 -4.29
N ARG A 115 -3.18 19.06 -3.41
CA ARG A 115 -3.89 20.31 -3.70
C ARG A 115 -3.04 21.18 -4.61
#